data_AF-A0A9E7UL64-F1
#
_entry.id   AF-A0A9E7UL64-F1
#
_cell.length_a   1.000
_cell.length_b   1.000
_cell.length_c   1.000
_cell.angle_alpha   90.00
_cell.angle_beta   90.00
_cell.angle_gamma   90.00
#
_symmetry.space_group_name_H-M   'P 1'
#
loop_
_entity.id
_entity.type
_entity.pdbx_description
1 polymer ?
#
loop_
_entity_poly.entity_id
_entity_poly.type
_entity_poly.pdbx_seq_one_letter_code
_entity_poly.pdbx_strand_id
1 'polypeptide(L)'
;MQCPICGSTSFRVLKSRTDESRTRKVKHLVLECDECGTVFRDRLVIENPEKHRVIISEHGESYRDYVELYPDEELSTGDAITVGGKLVEITSLELKSGKRVDKSTASEVETVWAASLEAPARVGVSVDLHGRVYSRKVEVDRDFVFRVGDVMKLGEHVFRIRAIKTSEGMIRRGSAEAHSVKRVYGRPVNLRFKHDLTGRMI
;
A
#
# COMPACT_ATOMS: atom_id res chain seq x y z
N MET A 1 -1.84 5.10 32.02
CA MET A 1 -1.18 5.20 33.35
C MET A 1 -1.51 6.57 33.92
N GLN A 2 -2.07 6.64 35.12
CA GLN A 2 -2.46 7.88 35.81
C GLN A 2 -2.09 7.75 37.30
N CYS A 3 -1.72 8.86 37.94
CA CYS A 3 -1.45 8.86 39.38
C CYS A 3 -2.73 8.48 40.15
N PRO A 4 -2.68 7.48 41.05
CA PRO A 4 -3.86 7.04 41.81
C PRO A 4 -4.36 8.07 42.83
N ILE A 5 -3.57 9.11 43.13
CA ILE A 5 -3.88 10.11 44.15
C ILE A 5 -4.41 11.41 43.53
N CYS A 6 -3.71 11.97 42.55
CA CYS A 6 -4.09 13.25 41.92
C CYS A 6 -4.57 13.12 40.47
N GLY A 7 -4.51 11.93 39.87
CA GLY A 7 -4.94 11.71 38.48
C GLY A 7 -3.96 12.22 37.41
N SER A 8 -2.86 12.87 37.79
CA SER A 8 -1.87 13.40 36.83
C SER A 8 -1.25 12.30 35.96
N THR A 9 -0.98 12.64 34.71
CA THR A 9 -0.28 11.80 33.72
C THR A 9 1.21 12.13 33.62
N SER A 10 1.72 13.10 34.39
CA SER A 10 3.15 13.39 34.50
C SER A 10 3.79 12.56 35.61
N PHE A 11 4.79 11.77 35.24
CA PHE A 11 5.53 10.95 36.16
C PHE A 11 6.94 10.63 35.62
N ARG A 12 7.87 10.43 36.54
CA ARG A 12 9.21 9.89 36.24
C ARG A 12 9.32 8.42 36.61
N VAL A 13 10.09 7.67 35.83
CA VAL A 13 10.37 6.24 36.09
C VAL A 13 11.52 6.13 37.08
N LEU A 14 11.25 5.60 38.28
CA LEU A 14 12.27 5.33 39.30
C LEU A 14 12.97 3.98 39.09
N LYS A 15 12.17 2.95 38.79
CA LYS A 15 12.67 1.58 38.53
C LYS A 15 11.83 0.94 37.43
N SER A 16 12.48 0.16 36.59
CA SER A 16 11.80 -0.69 35.62
C SER A 16 12.37 -2.10 35.67
N ARG A 17 11.48 -3.09 35.62
CA ARG A 17 11.83 -4.50 35.43
C ARG A 17 10.97 -5.05 34.29
N THR A 18 11.57 -5.79 33.38
CA THR A 18 10.85 -6.45 32.29
C THR A 18 10.84 -7.94 32.55
N ASP A 19 9.65 -8.54 32.57
CA ASP A 19 9.47 -9.98 32.54
C ASP A 19 8.97 -10.37 31.14
N GLU A 20 9.73 -11.22 30.45
CA GLU A 20 9.43 -11.67 29.09
C GLU A 20 8.93 -13.12 29.12
N SER A 21 7.79 -13.36 28.48
CA SER A 21 7.26 -14.70 28.22
C SER A 21 7.24 -14.98 26.72
N ARG A 22 6.88 -16.22 26.34
CA ARG A 22 6.70 -16.60 24.94
C ARG A 22 5.60 -15.79 24.23
N THR A 23 4.64 -15.22 24.96
CA THR A 23 3.46 -14.56 24.38
C THR A 23 3.39 -13.06 24.64
N ARG A 24 4.09 -12.55 25.66
CA ARG A 24 4.04 -11.12 26.01
C ARG A 24 5.27 -10.67 26.79
N LYS A 25 5.52 -9.38 26.73
CA LYS A 25 6.48 -8.64 27.56
C LYS A 25 5.71 -7.80 28.58
N VAL A 26 5.96 -8.02 29.86
CA VAL A 26 5.39 -7.22 30.94
C VAL A 26 6.47 -6.34 31.54
N LYS A 27 6.35 -5.03 31.36
CA LYS A 27 7.24 -4.04 31.95
C LYS A 27 6.63 -3.51 33.24
N HIS A 28 7.16 -3.95 34.37
CA HIS A 28 6.83 -3.45 35.70
C HIS A 28 7.56 -2.13 35.94
N LEU A 29 6.82 -1.09 36.30
CA LEU A 29 7.32 0.26 36.52
C LEU A 29 7.06 0.67 37.96
N VAL A 30 8.06 1.28 38.60
CA VAL A 30 7.88 2.10 39.80
C VAL A 30 7.98 3.54 39.34
N LEU A 31 6.88 4.26 39.46
CA LEU A 31 6.71 5.63 38.99
C LEU A 31 6.62 6.57 40.18
N GLU A 32 7.08 7.79 40.02
CA GLU A 32 6.83 8.89 40.96
C GLU A 32 6.11 10.00 40.21
N CYS A 33 4.97 10.44 40.76
CA CYS A 33 4.23 11.56 40.20
C CYS A 33 4.98 12.87 40.42
N ASP A 34 5.16 13.64 39.36
CA ASP A 34 5.89 14.92 39.44
C ASP A 34 5.10 16.01 40.17
N GLU A 35 3.76 15.88 40.26
CA GLU A 35 2.89 16.88 40.90
C GLU A 35 2.75 16.68 42.40
N CYS A 36 2.49 15.45 42.85
CA CYS A 36 2.19 15.16 44.25
C CYS A 36 3.25 14.30 44.94
N GLY A 37 4.32 13.91 44.23
CA GLY A 37 5.40 13.08 44.76
C GLY A 37 5.00 11.63 45.08
N THR A 38 3.77 11.22 44.75
CA THR A 38 3.29 9.87 45.06
C THR A 38 4.07 8.84 44.25
N VAL A 39 4.68 7.88 44.95
CA VAL A 39 5.31 6.71 44.34
C VAL A 39 4.31 5.57 44.21
N PHE A 40 4.12 5.06 43.00
CA PHE A 40 3.19 3.96 42.72
C PHE A 40 3.78 2.97 41.73
N ARG A 41 3.17 1.78 41.63
CA ARG A 41 3.57 0.73 40.69
C ARG A 41 2.54 0.64 39.58
N ASP A 42 3.02 0.53 38.35
CA ASP A 42 2.19 0.26 37.18
C ASP A 42 2.86 -0.80 36.30
N ARG A 43 2.14 -1.32 35.32
CA ARG A 43 2.66 -2.30 34.37
C ARG A 43 2.21 -1.99 32.95
N LEU A 44 3.13 -2.13 32.00
CA LEU A 44 2.82 -2.15 30.58
C LEU A 44 2.88 -3.60 30.10
N VAL A 45 1.82 -4.04 29.43
CA VAL A 45 1.78 -5.35 28.78
C VAL A 45 1.88 -5.09 27.28
N ILE A 46 2.96 -5.58 26.67
CA ILE A 46 3.19 -5.52 25.23
C ILE A 46 3.11 -6.96 24.75
N GLU A 47 2.13 -7.26 23.91
CA GLU A 47 2.01 -8.59 23.33
C GLU A 47 3.12 -8.81 22.29
N ASN A 48 3.56 -10.06 22.10
CA ASN A 48 4.53 -10.36 21.06
C ASN A 48 3.86 -10.23 19.69
N PRO A 49 4.60 -9.81 18.64
CA PRO A 49 4.02 -9.72 17.32
C PRO A 49 3.60 -11.10 16.81
N GLU A 50 2.47 -11.13 16.10
CA GLU A 50 1.89 -12.30 15.48
C GLU A 50 2.16 -12.29 13.97
N LYS A 51 2.32 -13.48 13.38
CA LYS A 51 2.48 -13.62 11.93
C LYS A 51 1.12 -13.59 11.24
N HIS A 52 0.90 -12.59 10.41
CA HIS A 52 -0.28 -12.47 9.56
C HIS A 52 0.04 -12.82 8.11
N ARG A 53 -0.90 -13.52 7.46
CA ARG A 53 -0.81 -13.83 6.04
C ARG A 53 -1.03 -12.56 5.23
N VAL A 54 -0.16 -12.29 4.26
CA VAL A 54 -0.34 -11.21 3.29
C VAL A 54 -0.49 -11.82 1.91
N ILE A 55 -1.52 -11.42 1.17
CA ILE A 55 -1.67 -11.74 -0.25
C ILE A 55 -1.35 -10.46 -1.03
N ILE A 56 -0.23 -10.49 -1.74
CA ILE A 56 0.29 -9.35 -2.48
C ILE A 56 -0.09 -9.53 -3.94
N SER A 57 -0.88 -8.61 -4.47
CA SER A 57 -1.16 -8.50 -5.90
C SER A 57 -0.07 -7.68 -6.58
N GLU A 58 0.56 -8.30 -7.58
CA GLU A 58 1.62 -7.71 -8.40
C GLU A 58 1.34 -8.08 -9.86
N HIS A 59 1.12 -7.07 -10.70
CA HIS A 59 0.96 -7.25 -12.16
C HIS A 59 -0.19 -8.18 -12.63
N GLY A 60 -1.21 -8.39 -11.81
CA GLY A 60 -2.33 -9.30 -12.10
C GLY A 60 -2.09 -10.75 -11.68
N GLU A 61 -0.94 -11.01 -11.07
CA GLU A 61 -0.66 -12.22 -10.30
C GLU A 61 -0.75 -11.88 -8.81
N SER A 62 -1.01 -12.88 -7.99
CA SER A 62 -0.99 -12.74 -6.54
C SER A 62 -0.12 -13.81 -5.95
N TYR A 63 0.73 -13.43 -5.00
CA TYR A 63 1.55 -14.35 -4.24
C TYR A 63 1.35 -14.14 -2.74
N ARG A 64 1.75 -15.14 -1.96
CA ARG A 64 1.60 -15.14 -0.51
C ARG A 64 2.93 -14.82 0.16
N ASP A 65 2.87 -13.97 1.16
CA ASP A 65 3.96 -13.67 2.08
C ASP A 65 3.41 -13.49 3.51
N TYR A 66 4.25 -13.08 4.46
CA TYR A 66 3.90 -12.89 5.86
C TYR A 66 4.51 -11.62 6.43
N VAL A 67 3.78 -11.01 7.36
CA VAL A 67 4.21 -9.84 8.13
C VAL A 67 4.03 -10.11 9.62
N GLU A 68 4.91 -9.57 10.45
CA GLU A 68 4.80 -9.61 11.90
C GLU A 68 4.16 -8.30 12.38
N LEU A 69 2.99 -8.39 13.00
CA LEU A 69 2.21 -7.23 13.46
C LEU A 69 1.90 -7.39 14.94
N TYR A 70 1.84 -6.28 15.66
CA TYR A 70 1.42 -6.32 17.06
C TYR A 70 -0.10 -6.53 17.16
N PRO A 71 -0.60 -7.38 18.08
CA PRO A 71 -2.03 -7.66 18.19
C PRO A 71 -2.94 -6.42 18.37
N ASP A 72 -2.41 -5.34 18.93
CA ASP A 72 -3.09 -4.06 19.16
C ASP A 72 -2.89 -3.04 18.03
N GLU A 73 -2.13 -3.38 16.99
CA GLU A 73 -1.88 -2.52 15.83
C GLU A 73 -3.16 -2.36 15.00
N GLU A 74 -3.59 -1.11 14.77
CA GLU A 74 -4.71 -0.82 13.88
C GLU A 74 -4.23 -0.76 12.43
N LEU A 75 -4.86 -1.54 11.56
CA LEU A 75 -4.62 -1.55 10.12
C LEU A 75 -5.80 -0.93 9.38
N SER A 76 -5.52 -0.16 8.33
CA SER A 76 -6.52 0.43 7.45
C SER A 76 -6.17 0.24 5.98
N THR A 77 -7.19 0.26 5.11
CA THR A 77 -6.98 0.35 3.66
C THR A 77 -6.31 1.68 3.30
N GLY A 78 -5.35 1.61 2.37
CA GLY A 78 -4.47 2.73 2.02
C GLY A 78 -3.17 2.80 2.83
N ASP A 79 -3.05 2.05 3.93
CA ASP A 79 -1.80 2.01 4.70
C ASP A 79 -0.70 1.30 3.90
N ALA A 80 0.51 1.87 3.93
CA ALA A 80 1.68 1.27 3.31
C ALA A 80 2.50 0.50 4.35
N ILE A 81 2.69 -0.79 4.14
CA ILE A 81 3.47 -1.69 5.03
C ILE A 81 4.63 -2.33 4.27
N THR A 82 5.67 -2.72 4.99
CA THR A 82 6.82 -3.44 4.40
C THR A 82 6.65 -4.94 4.62
N VAL A 83 6.64 -5.71 3.53
CA VAL A 83 6.52 -7.18 3.56
C VAL A 83 7.63 -7.78 2.73
N GLY A 84 8.47 -8.62 3.34
CA GLY A 84 9.61 -9.22 2.66
C GLY A 84 10.61 -8.20 2.08
N GLY A 85 10.68 -6.99 2.66
CA GLY A 85 11.51 -5.88 2.16
C GLY A 85 10.90 -5.08 1.02
N LYS A 86 9.69 -5.40 0.57
CA LYS A 86 8.94 -4.64 -0.44
C LYS A 86 7.87 -3.77 0.23
N LEU A 87 7.70 -2.54 -0.26
CA LEU A 87 6.58 -1.69 0.12
C LEU A 87 5.29 -2.11 -0.59
N VAL A 88 4.22 -2.33 0.18
CA VAL A 88 2.90 -2.71 -0.32
C VAL A 88 1.80 -1.87 0.34
N GLU A 89 0.73 -1.58 -0.39
CA GLU A 89 -0.43 -0.83 0.11
C GLU A 89 -1.57 -1.80 0.44
N ILE A 90 -2.16 -1.67 1.63
CA ILE A 90 -3.31 -2.47 2.05
C ILE A 90 -4.53 -2.06 1.20
N THR A 91 -5.12 -3.04 0.53
CA THR A 91 -6.31 -2.88 -0.32
C THR A 91 -7.57 -3.42 0.32
N SER A 92 -7.45 -4.39 1.25
CA SER A 92 -8.56 -4.93 2.02
C SER A 92 -8.05 -5.76 3.20
N LEU A 93 -8.82 -5.83 4.29
CA LEU A 93 -8.53 -6.68 5.45
C LEU A 93 -9.57 -7.77 5.56
N GLU A 94 -9.15 -9.03 5.59
CA GLU A 94 -10.00 -10.19 5.80
C GLU A 94 -9.87 -10.67 7.24
N LEU A 95 -10.98 -10.60 7.98
CA LEU A 95 -11.05 -11.01 9.37
C LEU A 95 -11.06 -12.53 9.51
N LYS A 96 -10.76 -13.04 10.71
CA LYS A 96 -10.90 -14.46 11.08
C LYS A 96 -12.34 -15.01 10.91
N SER A 97 -13.33 -14.12 10.80
CA SER A 97 -14.72 -14.47 10.48
C SER A 97 -14.98 -14.65 8.98
N GLY A 98 -14.00 -14.37 8.12
CA GLY A 98 -14.10 -14.36 6.65
C GLY A 98 -14.68 -13.06 6.07
N LYS A 99 -15.12 -12.11 6.90
CA LYS A 99 -15.61 -10.80 6.44
C LYS A 99 -14.46 -9.91 5.99
N ARG A 100 -14.66 -9.16 4.90
CA ARG A 100 -13.74 -8.09 4.47
C ARG A 100 -14.17 -6.73 4.98
N VAL A 101 -13.21 -5.97 5.50
CA VAL A 101 -13.39 -4.64 6.08
C VAL A 101 -12.25 -3.70 5.67
N ASP A 102 -12.48 -2.41 5.83
CA ASP A 102 -11.49 -1.36 5.52
C ASP A 102 -10.57 -1.03 6.69
N LYS A 103 -10.98 -1.32 7.93
CA LYS A 103 -10.19 -1.07 9.13
C LYS A 103 -10.42 -2.17 10.16
N SER A 104 -9.36 -2.64 10.83
CA SER A 104 -9.44 -3.60 11.94
C SER A 104 -8.12 -3.69 12.69
N THR A 105 -8.16 -4.17 13.94
CA THR A 105 -6.96 -4.48 14.71
C THR A 105 -6.32 -5.77 14.20
N ALA A 106 -5.00 -5.84 14.15
CA ALA A 106 -4.26 -7.00 13.63
C ALA A 106 -4.71 -8.32 14.27
N SER A 107 -4.98 -8.34 15.57
CA SER A 107 -5.50 -9.52 16.29
C SER A 107 -6.79 -10.13 15.71
N GLU A 108 -7.61 -9.37 15.01
CA GLU A 108 -8.84 -9.85 14.36
C GLU A 108 -8.63 -10.26 12.89
N VAL A 109 -7.52 -9.84 12.28
CA VAL A 109 -7.20 -10.04 10.86
C VAL A 109 -6.60 -11.42 10.63
N GLU A 110 -7.19 -12.18 9.71
CA GLU A 110 -6.59 -13.42 9.21
C GLU A 110 -5.67 -13.15 8.02
N THR A 111 -6.09 -12.27 7.10
CA THR A 111 -5.34 -11.98 5.88
C THR A 111 -5.37 -10.50 5.52
N VAL A 112 -4.19 -9.96 5.26
CA VAL A 112 -4.00 -8.64 4.68
C VAL A 112 -3.94 -8.79 3.17
N TRP A 113 -4.85 -8.15 2.44
CA TRP A 113 -4.78 -8.05 0.99
C TRP A 113 -4.07 -6.77 0.62
N ALA A 114 -3.00 -6.86 -0.15
CA ALA A 114 -2.17 -5.72 -0.49
C ALA A 114 -1.80 -5.68 -1.97
N ALA A 115 -1.47 -4.49 -2.46
CA ALA A 115 -0.92 -4.30 -3.80
C ALA A 115 0.54 -3.82 -3.67
N SER A 116 1.44 -4.39 -4.49
CA SER A 116 2.84 -3.93 -4.54
C SER A 116 2.88 -2.44 -4.90
N LEU A 117 3.64 -1.62 -4.17
CA LEU A 117 3.91 -0.21 -4.48
C LEU A 117 5.19 -0.01 -5.31
N GLU A 118 6.07 -1.02 -5.34
CA GLU A 118 7.36 -0.95 -6.03
C GLU A 118 7.27 -1.43 -7.49
N ALA A 119 6.28 -2.27 -7.79
CA ALA A 119 6.06 -2.77 -9.14
C ALA A 119 5.74 -1.64 -10.12
N PRO A 120 6.32 -1.63 -11.34
CA PRO A 120 5.93 -0.68 -12.37
C PRO A 120 4.46 -0.86 -12.77
N ALA A 121 3.83 0.22 -13.22
CA ALA A 121 2.47 0.15 -13.73
C ALA A 121 2.44 -0.55 -15.09
N ARG A 122 1.66 -1.65 -15.18
CA ARG A 122 1.41 -2.36 -16.45
C ARG A 122 0.22 -1.76 -17.18
N VAL A 123 0.50 -1.04 -18.26
CA VAL A 123 -0.52 -0.36 -19.07
C VAL A 123 -0.66 -1.04 -20.43
N GLY A 124 -1.90 -1.38 -20.80
CA GLY A 124 -2.18 -1.79 -22.18
C GLY A 124 -2.10 -0.58 -23.12
N VAL A 125 -1.50 -0.72 -24.29
CA VAL A 125 -1.49 0.31 -25.32
C VAL A 125 -2.07 -0.26 -26.61
N SER A 126 -3.12 0.37 -27.12
CA SER A 126 -3.81 -0.01 -28.35
C SER A 126 -3.73 1.11 -29.39
N VAL A 127 -3.10 0.81 -30.52
CA VAL A 127 -3.02 1.70 -31.67
C VAL A 127 -3.94 1.17 -32.77
N ASP A 128 -4.97 1.94 -33.12
CA ASP A 128 -5.88 1.65 -34.22
C ASP A 128 -5.25 2.07 -35.56
N LEU A 129 -4.68 1.10 -36.27
CA LEU A 129 -4.07 1.22 -37.60
C LEU A 129 -5.13 1.13 -38.71
N HIS A 130 -6.17 1.97 -38.64
CA HIS A 130 -7.28 2.01 -39.60
C HIS A 130 -8.00 0.65 -39.75
N GLY A 131 -8.48 0.11 -38.63
CA GLY A 131 -9.25 -1.15 -38.59
C GLY A 131 -8.46 -2.36 -38.11
N ARG A 132 -7.12 -2.30 -38.13
CA ARG A 132 -6.27 -3.28 -37.45
C ARG A 132 -5.73 -2.68 -36.15
N VAL A 133 -5.90 -3.37 -35.01
CA VAL A 133 -5.40 -2.88 -33.73
C VAL A 133 -4.05 -3.51 -33.41
N TYR A 134 -3.00 -2.69 -33.28
CA TYR A 134 -1.73 -3.10 -32.70
C TYR A 134 -1.80 -2.91 -31.18
N SER A 135 -1.70 -4.00 -30.42
CA SER A 135 -1.86 -3.98 -28.95
C SER A 135 -0.66 -4.60 -28.26
N ARG A 136 -0.05 -3.88 -27.32
CA ARG A 136 1.01 -4.37 -26.43
C ARG A 136 0.74 -3.96 -24.99
N LYS A 137 1.40 -4.61 -24.03
CA LYS A 137 1.50 -4.10 -22.66
C LYS A 137 2.85 -3.42 -22.52
N VAL A 138 2.90 -2.38 -21.69
CA VAL A 138 4.14 -1.70 -21.33
C VAL A 138 4.23 -1.57 -19.81
N GLU A 139 5.45 -1.60 -19.30
CA GLU A 139 5.77 -1.27 -17.91
C GLU A 139 6.34 0.14 -17.83
N VAL A 140 5.66 1.00 -17.09
CA VAL A 140 6.08 2.40 -16.88
C VAL A 140 6.10 2.70 -15.38
N ASP A 141 6.83 3.74 -15.01
CA ASP A 141 6.81 4.28 -13.65
C ASP A 141 5.37 4.60 -13.23
N ARG A 142 5.03 4.39 -11.97
CA ARG A 142 3.64 4.51 -11.47
C ARG A 142 3.07 5.92 -11.62
N ASP A 143 3.93 6.91 -11.45
CA ASP A 143 3.69 8.34 -11.58
C ASP A 143 3.75 8.83 -13.04
N PHE A 144 4.08 7.96 -14.00
CA PHE A 144 4.09 8.32 -15.41
C PHE A 144 2.70 8.77 -15.86
N VAL A 145 2.60 10.00 -16.36
CA VAL A 145 1.31 10.59 -16.75
C VAL A 145 1.01 10.34 -18.22
N PHE A 146 -0.10 9.66 -18.51
CA PHE A 146 -0.67 9.62 -19.85
C PHE A 146 -1.65 10.77 -20.02
N ARG A 147 -1.55 11.53 -21.11
CA ARG A 147 -2.48 12.62 -21.43
C ARG A 147 -3.12 12.44 -22.80
N VAL A 148 -4.42 12.66 -22.89
CA VAL A 148 -5.12 12.67 -24.18
C VAL A 148 -4.55 13.79 -25.05
N GLY A 149 -4.16 13.44 -26.28
CA GLY A 149 -3.49 14.34 -27.21
C GLY A 149 -1.97 14.18 -27.27
N ASP A 150 -1.34 13.51 -26.30
CA ASP A 150 0.09 13.24 -26.36
C ASP A 150 0.44 12.29 -27.51
N VAL A 151 1.60 12.53 -28.12
CA VAL A 151 2.16 11.71 -29.18
C VAL A 151 3.25 10.84 -28.60
N MET A 152 3.11 9.53 -28.74
CA MET A 152 4.02 8.53 -28.20
C MET A 152 4.44 7.56 -29.30
N LYS A 153 5.52 6.83 -29.05
CA LYS A 153 5.99 5.75 -29.93
C LYS A 153 5.88 4.40 -29.24
N LEU A 154 5.48 3.38 -29.99
CA LEU A 154 5.42 1.99 -29.56
C LEU A 154 5.82 1.09 -30.73
N GLY A 155 7.01 0.51 -30.67
CA GLY A 155 7.61 -0.20 -31.80
C GLY A 155 7.88 0.77 -32.94
N GLU A 156 7.39 0.44 -34.13
CA GLU A 156 7.52 1.26 -35.33
C GLU A 156 6.41 2.33 -35.45
N HIS A 157 5.42 2.30 -34.55
CA HIS A 157 4.23 3.14 -34.66
C HIS A 157 4.32 4.37 -33.77
N VAL A 158 4.23 5.55 -34.39
CA VAL A 158 4.01 6.81 -33.69
C VAL A 158 2.52 7.12 -33.70
N PHE A 159 1.95 7.36 -32.53
CA PHE A 159 0.50 7.50 -32.36
C PHE A 159 0.14 8.62 -31.38
N ARG A 160 -1.03 9.22 -31.59
CA ARG A 160 -1.62 10.18 -30.66
C ARG A 160 -2.66 9.50 -29.78
N ILE A 161 -2.58 9.71 -28.47
CA ILE A 161 -3.57 9.25 -27.51
C ILE A 161 -4.91 9.94 -27.76
N ARG A 162 -5.99 9.15 -27.85
CA ARG A 162 -7.37 9.61 -27.98
C ARG A 162 -8.21 9.37 -26.74
N ALA A 163 -7.93 8.29 -26.01
CA ALA A 163 -8.67 7.95 -24.80
C ALA A 163 -7.79 7.14 -23.86
N ILE A 164 -8.08 7.25 -22.57
CA ILE A 164 -7.40 6.52 -21.51
C ILE A 164 -8.50 5.82 -20.69
N LYS A 165 -8.37 4.52 -20.49
CA LYS A 165 -9.24 3.72 -19.62
C LYS A 165 -8.54 3.55 -18.28
N THR A 166 -9.18 3.99 -17.21
CA THR A 166 -8.72 3.86 -15.83
C THR A 166 -9.51 2.77 -15.09
N SER A 167 -9.20 2.57 -13.80
CA SER A 167 -10.04 1.81 -12.87
C SER A 167 -11.46 2.39 -12.76
N GLU A 168 -11.58 3.72 -12.75
CA GLU A 168 -12.82 4.47 -12.51
C GLU A 168 -13.65 4.73 -13.76
N GLY A 169 -13.04 4.73 -14.96
CA GLY A 169 -13.80 5.01 -16.18
C GLY A 169 -12.98 5.26 -17.43
N MET A 170 -13.56 6.02 -18.37
CA MET A 170 -12.89 6.38 -19.62
C MET A 170 -12.70 7.89 -19.72
N ILE A 171 -11.45 8.32 -19.79
CA ILE A 171 -11.01 9.69 -19.97
C ILE A 171 -10.86 9.98 -21.47
N ARG A 172 -11.62 10.96 -21.96
CA ARG A 172 -11.54 11.45 -23.36
C ARG A 172 -10.91 12.83 -23.48
N ARG A 173 -10.71 13.52 -22.35
CA ARG A 173 -10.02 14.82 -22.23
C ARG A 173 -9.35 14.84 -20.85
N GLY A 174 -8.09 15.26 -20.77
CA GLY A 174 -7.32 15.26 -19.53
C GLY A 174 -6.22 14.21 -19.51
N SER A 175 -5.78 13.83 -18.30
CA SER A 175 -4.67 12.91 -18.06
C SER A 175 -4.92 12.00 -16.86
N ALA A 176 -4.14 10.93 -16.75
CA ALA A 176 -4.11 10.04 -15.60
C ALA A 176 -2.70 9.48 -15.37
N GLU A 177 -2.35 9.25 -14.11
CA GLU A 177 -1.12 8.56 -13.71
C GLU A 177 -1.23 7.06 -13.99
N ALA A 178 -0.12 6.46 -14.41
CA ALA A 178 -0.09 5.10 -14.93
C ALA A 178 -0.63 4.06 -13.97
N HIS A 179 -0.45 4.22 -12.66
CA HIS A 179 -0.98 3.29 -11.64
C HIS A 179 -2.51 3.15 -11.70
N SER A 180 -3.22 4.19 -12.14
CA SER A 180 -4.68 4.20 -12.31
C SER A 180 -5.13 3.74 -13.71
N VAL A 181 -4.20 3.63 -14.67
CA VAL A 181 -4.50 3.38 -16.09
C VAL A 181 -4.48 1.89 -16.41
N LYS A 182 -5.60 1.39 -16.92
CA LYS A 182 -5.72 0.03 -17.47
C LYS A 182 -5.28 -0.05 -18.93
N ARG A 183 -5.64 0.97 -19.73
CA ARG A 183 -5.31 0.99 -21.17
C ARG A 183 -5.29 2.38 -21.77
N VAL A 184 -4.39 2.62 -22.70
CA VAL A 184 -4.31 3.80 -23.55
C VAL A 184 -4.71 3.43 -24.98
N TYR A 185 -5.53 4.26 -25.60
CA TYR A 185 -5.97 4.11 -26.98
C TYR A 185 -5.49 5.27 -27.82
N GLY A 186 -4.98 4.99 -29.01
CA GLY A 186 -4.54 6.03 -29.93
C GLY A 186 -4.64 5.64 -31.39
N ARG A 187 -4.29 6.60 -32.25
CA ARG A 187 -4.22 6.43 -33.70
C ARG A 187 -2.89 6.92 -34.25
N PRO A 188 -2.38 6.32 -35.33
CA PRO A 188 -1.16 6.75 -35.98
C PRO A 188 -1.18 8.23 -36.34
N VAL A 189 -0.03 8.88 -36.19
CA VAL A 189 0.22 10.24 -36.64
C VAL A 189 1.65 10.36 -37.16
N ASN A 190 1.86 11.22 -38.14
CA ASN A 190 3.21 11.58 -38.59
C ASN A 190 3.67 12.85 -37.86
N LEU A 191 3.98 12.72 -36.58
CA LEU A 191 4.44 13.81 -35.71
C LEU A 191 5.63 13.33 -34.87
N ARG A 192 6.39 14.28 -34.32
CA ARG A 192 7.41 13.96 -33.33
C ARG A 192 6.75 13.43 -32.05
N PHE A 193 7.24 12.30 -31.55
CA PHE A 193 6.79 11.76 -30.27
C PHE A 193 7.52 12.43 -29.10
N LYS A 194 6.84 12.48 -27.94
CA LYS A 194 7.42 12.95 -26.67
C LYS A 194 8.16 11.82 -25.94
N HIS A 195 7.56 10.63 -25.93
CA HIS A 195 8.09 9.46 -25.21
C HIS A 195 8.08 8.24 -26.13
N ASP A 196 9.15 7.44 -26.03
CA ASP A 196 9.27 6.13 -26.70
C ASP A 196 9.02 5.02 -25.69
N LEU A 197 7.93 4.28 -25.85
CA LEU A 197 7.55 3.15 -25.00
C LEU A 197 8.10 1.82 -25.51
N THR A 198 8.87 1.80 -26.62
CA THR A 198 9.32 0.56 -27.26
C THR A 198 10.17 -0.30 -26.33
N GLY A 199 11.11 0.30 -25.60
CA GLY A 199 11.93 -0.42 -24.63
C GLY A 199 11.20 -0.82 -23.35
N ARG A 200 9.94 -0.41 -23.20
CA ARG A 200 9.09 -0.69 -22.03
C ARG A 200 8.05 -1.78 -22.31
N MET A 201 8.05 -2.38 -23.51
CA MET A 201 7.11 -3.44 -23.87
C MET A 201 7.42 -4.75 -23.14
N ILE A 202 6.37 -5.49 -22.78
CA ILE A 202 6.41 -6.84 -22.22
C ILE A 202 5.57 -7.83 -23.04
#